data_AF-A0A7S2JBS0-F1
#
_entry.id   AF-A0A7S2JBS0-F1
#
_cell.length_a   1.000
_cell.length_b   1.000
_cell.length_c   1.000
_cell.angle_alpha   90.00
_cell.angle_beta   90.00
_cell.angle_gamma   90.00
#
_symmetry.space_group_name_H-M   'P 1'
#
loop_
_entity.id
_entity.type
_entity.pdbx_description
1 polymer ?
#
loop_
_entity_poly.entity_id
_entity_poly.type
_entity_poly.pdbx_seq_one_letter_code
_entity_poly.pdbx_strand_id
1 'polypeptide(L)'
;YHLDDLMKRVAKWHKSIVEADWKASGGVESEEAALVLNNRRLVELGGSAEPVIRKESVPLDPQAPKGRRLKKGAIEPRVEWDVLEEAWRMKHPEVERVAKLTNWAFEEAGERFNRVCKATGMTETLANKNIKDGDPVIVDNHRFNYHPGMVGSESRLLIYEMDLDFE
;
A
#
# COMPACT_ATOMS: atom_id res chain seq x y z
N TYR A 1 -51.40 4.24 0.30
CA TYR A 1 -51.15 3.70 1.65
C TYR A 1 -50.71 2.22 1.71
N HIS A 2 -50.58 1.48 0.58
CA HIS A 2 -50.15 0.06 0.62
C HIS A 2 -48.70 -0.22 0.19
N LEU A 3 -48.02 0.72 -0.45
CA LEU A 3 -46.62 0.55 -0.87
C LEU A 3 -45.66 0.55 0.34
N ASP A 4 -45.87 1.43 1.32
CA ASP A 4 -44.97 1.51 2.49
C ASP A 4 -45.01 0.26 3.36
N ASP A 5 -46.16 -0.40 3.47
CA ASP A 5 -46.28 -1.62 4.28
C ASP A 5 -45.67 -2.84 3.56
N LEU A 6 -45.76 -2.89 2.23
CA LEU A 6 -45.06 -3.86 1.40
C LEU A 6 -43.53 -3.68 1.54
N MET A 7 -43.04 -2.45 1.39
CA MET A 7 -41.60 -2.16 1.47
C MET A 7 -41.01 -2.47 2.84
N LYS A 8 -41.77 -2.24 3.92
CA LYS A 8 -41.37 -2.63 5.28
C LYS A 8 -41.27 -4.15 5.44
N ARG A 9 -42.19 -4.91 4.84
CA ARG A 9 -42.14 -6.39 4.88
C ARG A 9 -40.98 -6.93 4.06
N VAL A 10 -40.72 -6.36 2.88
CA VAL A 10 -39.57 -6.73 2.04
C VAL A 10 -38.26 -6.44 2.76
N ALA A 11 -38.11 -5.26 3.37
CA ALA A 11 -36.92 -4.90 4.14
C ALA A 11 -36.71 -5.85 5.35
N LYS A 12 -37.79 -6.21 6.04
CA LYS A 12 -37.73 -7.16 7.16
C LYS A 12 -37.34 -8.57 6.70
N TRP A 13 -37.85 -9.00 5.55
CA TRP A 13 -37.51 -10.29 4.95
C TRP A 13 -36.05 -10.32 4.48
N HIS A 14 -35.57 -9.29 3.77
CA HIS A 14 -34.17 -9.13 3.39
C HIS A 14 -33.24 -9.17 4.61
N LYS A 15 -33.58 -8.43 5.68
CA LYS A 15 -32.79 -8.44 6.91
C LYS A 15 -32.71 -9.84 7.55
N SER A 16 -33.82 -10.59 7.53
CA SER A 16 -33.85 -11.96 8.05
C SER A 16 -33.00 -12.93 7.23
N ILE A 17 -32.96 -12.78 5.91
CA ILE A 17 -32.10 -13.60 5.03
C ILE A 17 -30.63 -13.28 5.30
N VAL A 18 -30.28 -12.00 5.32
CA VAL A 18 -28.90 -11.56 5.57
C VAL A 18 -28.41 -12.00 6.95
N GLU A 19 -29.25 -11.94 7.98
CA GLU A 19 -28.89 -12.44 9.32
C GLU A 19 -28.74 -13.96 9.37
N ALA A 20 -29.53 -14.72 8.59
CA ALA A 20 -29.41 -16.17 8.50
C ALA A 20 -28.12 -16.57 7.77
N ASP A 21 -27.82 -15.93 6.64
CA ASP A 21 -26.59 -16.14 5.87
C ASP A 21 -25.36 -15.72 6.69
N TRP A 22 -25.42 -14.60 7.41
CA TRP A 22 -24.35 -14.15 8.31
C TRP A 22 -24.03 -15.17 9.40
N LYS A 23 -25.08 -15.75 10.02
CA LYS A 23 -24.92 -16.81 11.02
C LYS A 23 -24.39 -18.11 10.42
N ALA A 24 -24.82 -18.46 9.21
CA ALA A 24 -24.33 -19.64 8.49
C ALA A 24 -22.84 -19.51 8.13
N SER A 25 -22.42 -18.32 7.71
CA SER A 25 -21.02 -17.98 7.38
C SER A 25 -20.14 -17.71 8.59
N GLY A 26 -20.67 -17.80 9.82
CA GLY A 26 -19.91 -17.59 11.05
C GLY A 26 -19.49 -16.15 11.30
N GLY A 27 -20.14 -15.17 10.65
CA GLY A 27 -19.90 -13.75 10.83
C GLY A 27 -18.62 -13.20 10.18
N VAL A 28 -18.26 -13.75 9.02
CA VAL A 28 -17.03 -13.41 8.32
C VAL A 28 -17.37 -12.81 6.95
N GLU A 29 -16.89 -11.58 6.70
CA GLU A 29 -17.18 -10.79 5.48
C GLU A 29 -16.35 -11.20 4.26
N SER A 30 -15.18 -11.81 4.46
CA SER A 30 -14.26 -12.15 3.37
C SER A 30 -14.36 -13.62 2.98
N GLU A 31 -14.48 -13.89 1.68
CA GLU A 31 -14.46 -15.25 1.08
C GLU A 31 -13.20 -16.03 1.51
N GLU A 32 -12.07 -15.34 1.68
CA GLU A 32 -10.81 -15.95 2.14
C GLU A 32 -10.92 -16.46 3.58
N ALA A 33 -11.61 -15.73 4.44
CA ALA A 33 -11.78 -16.12 5.84
C ALA A 33 -12.90 -17.17 6.01
N ALA A 34 -13.88 -17.23 5.11
CA ALA A 34 -14.82 -18.34 5.01
C ALA A 34 -14.11 -19.66 4.60
N LEU A 35 -13.15 -19.59 3.67
CA LEU A 35 -12.27 -20.71 3.29
C LEU A 35 -11.46 -21.25 4.50
N VAL A 36 -10.92 -20.38 5.34
CA VAL A 36 -10.17 -20.79 6.55
C VAL A 36 -11.07 -21.52 7.55
N LEU A 37 -12.29 -21.04 7.79
CA LEU A 37 -13.25 -21.68 8.69
C LEU A 37 -13.73 -23.05 8.17
N ASN A 38 -13.96 -23.16 6.86
CA ASN A 38 -14.35 -24.41 6.23
C ASN A 38 -13.23 -25.45 6.31
N ASN A 39 -11.98 -25.05 6.08
CA ASN A 39 -10.81 -25.92 6.23
C ASN A 39 -10.64 -26.38 7.68
N ARG A 40 -10.86 -25.49 8.66
CA ARG A 40 -10.81 -25.85 10.09
C ARG A 40 -11.89 -26.88 10.44
N ARG A 41 -13.13 -26.68 9.98
CA ARG A 41 -14.23 -27.64 10.19
C ARG A 41 -13.95 -28.99 9.51
N LEU A 42 -13.35 -28.98 8.32
CA LEU A 42 -12.92 -30.20 7.62
C LEU A 42 -11.90 -31.00 8.44
N VAL A 43 -10.92 -30.32 9.04
CA VAL A 43 -9.92 -30.95 9.92
C VAL A 43 -10.55 -31.48 11.21
N GLU A 44 -11.48 -30.73 11.82
CA GLU A 44 -12.22 -31.17 13.01
C GLU A 44 -13.10 -32.41 12.74
N LEU A 45 -13.59 -32.57 11.51
CA LEU A 45 -14.36 -33.72 11.04
C LEU A 45 -13.47 -34.89 10.53
N GLY A 46 -12.15 -34.80 10.71
CA GLY A 46 -11.21 -35.85 10.30
C GLY A 46 -10.89 -35.89 8.80
N GLY A 47 -11.31 -34.88 8.04
CA GLY A 47 -10.89 -34.68 6.66
C GLY A 47 -9.44 -34.16 6.59
N SER A 48 -8.67 -34.69 5.65
CA SER A 48 -7.35 -34.13 5.34
C SER A 48 -7.54 -32.91 4.44
N ALA A 49 -7.32 -31.70 4.97
CA ALA A 49 -7.09 -30.55 4.11
C ALA A 49 -5.76 -30.78 3.36
N GLU A 50 -5.71 -30.43 2.08
CA GLU A 50 -4.44 -30.45 1.35
C GLU A 50 -3.47 -29.52 2.11
N PRO A 51 -2.29 -30.02 2.53
CA PRO A 51 -1.32 -29.15 3.16
C PRO A 51 -1.03 -28.03 2.16
N VAL A 52 -1.05 -26.79 2.62
CA VAL A 52 -0.57 -25.66 1.84
C VAL A 52 0.90 -25.93 1.54
N ILE A 53 1.14 -26.60 0.41
CA ILE A 53 2.48 -26.81 -0.12
C ILE A 53 3.02 -25.40 -0.28
N ARG A 54 4.08 -25.09 0.47
CA ARG A 54 4.80 -23.81 0.46
C ARG A 54 5.25 -23.53 -0.98
N LYS A 55 4.37 -22.99 -1.81
CA LYS A 55 4.70 -22.47 -3.12
C LYS A 55 5.46 -21.19 -2.85
N GLU A 56 6.74 -21.22 -3.26
CA GLU A 56 7.68 -20.10 -3.39
C GLU A 56 7.58 -19.03 -2.30
N SER A 57 8.55 -19.02 -1.39
CA SER A 57 8.75 -17.89 -0.48
C SER A 57 8.87 -16.61 -1.32
N VAL A 58 7.81 -15.81 -1.36
CA VAL A 58 7.87 -14.46 -1.92
C VAL A 58 8.94 -13.71 -1.11
N PRO A 59 10.01 -13.21 -1.74
CA PRO A 59 10.97 -12.40 -1.02
C PRO A 59 10.25 -11.16 -0.52
N LEU A 60 9.97 -11.12 0.78
CA LEU A 60 9.43 -9.94 1.44
C LEU A 60 10.48 -8.83 1.34
N ASP A 61 10.05 -7.62 0.98
CA ASP A 61 10.93 -6.47 0.97
C ASP A 61 11.54 -6.28 2.37
N PRO A 62 12.86 -6.00 2.46
CA PRO A 62 13.54 -5.91 3.75
C PRO A 62 12.94 -4.79 4.59
N GLN A 63 12.30 -5.14 5.69
CA GLN A 63 11.67 -4.15 6.56
C GLN A 63 12.77 -3.35 7.29
N ALA A 64 12.72 -2.01 7.17
CA ALA A 64 13.68 -1.16 7.87
C ALA A 64 13.56 -1.38 9.40
N PRO A 65 14.69 -1.51 10.12
CA PRO A 65 14.66 -1.65 11.57
C PRO A 65 14.00 -0.42 12.22
N LYS A 66 13.01 -0.65 13.08
CA LYS A 66 12.31 0.42 13.79
C LYS A 66 13.30 1.20 14.67
N GLY A 67 13.29 2.53 14.57
CA GLY A 67 14.04 3.42 15.48
C GLY A 67 15.49 3.73 15.08
N ARG A 68 16.02 3.20 13.97
CA ARG A 68 17.36 3.54 13.48
C ARG A 68 17.28 4.08 12.04
N ARG A 69 17.74 5.31 11.82
CA ARG A 69 17.91 5.86 10.46
C ARG A 69 19.00 5.04 9.73
N LEU A 70 18.71 4.62 8.52
CA LEU A 70 19.68 3.90 7.70
C LEU A 70 20.67 4.90 7.12
N LYS A 71 21.93 4.49 6.94
CA LYS A 71 22.90 5.31 6.20
C LYS A 71 22.46 5.37 4.73
N LYS A 72 22.75 6.48 4.05
CA LYS A 72 22.53 6.61 2.61
C LYS A 72 23.17 5.43 1.88
N GLY A 73 22.39 4.71 1.05
CA GLY A 73 22.85 3.53 0.31
C GLY A 73 22.92 2.23 1.11
N ALA A 74 22.42 2.18 2.35
CA ALA A 74 22.34 0.93 3.11
C ALA A 74 21.34 -0.07 2.53
N ILE A 75 20.34 0.43 1.78
CA ILE A 75 19.38 -0.38 1.03
C ILE A 75 19.41 0.12 -0.41
N GLU A 76 19.52 -0.82 -1.35
CA GLU A 76 19.52 -0.49 -2.77
C GLU A 76 18.09 -0.09 -3.20
N PRO A 77 17.92 1.11 -3.79
CA PRO A 77 16.64 1.51 -4.36
C PRO A 77 16.26 0.59 -5.53
N ARG A 78 15.05 0.05 -5.49
CA ARG A 78 14.49 -0.79 -6.55
C ARG A 78 13.29 -0.11 -7.19
N VAL A 79 13.19 -0.28 -8.50
CA VAL A 79 12.07 0.22 -9.29
C VAL A 79 11.63 -0.93 -10.18
N GLU A 80 10.35 -1.22 -10.23
CA GLU A 80 9.76 -2.29 -11.06
C GLU A 80 8.65 -1.67 -11.90
N TRP A 81 8.46 -2.14 -13.13
CA TRP A 81 7.32 -1.72 -13.94
C TRP A 81 6.11 -2.57 -13.56
N ASP A 82 5.01 -1.95 -13.14
CA ASP A 82 3.75 -2.62 -12.90
C ASP A 82 2.91 -2.61 -14.17
N VAL A 83 2.67 -3.79 -14.75
CA VAL A 83 1.92 -3.95 -16.00
C VAL A 83 0.44 -3.70 -15.79
N LEU A 84 -0.11 -3.96 -14.60
CA LEU A 84 -1.55 -3.81 -14.33
C LEU A 84 -1.96 -2.34 -14.18
N GLU A 85 -1.11 -1.56 -13.52
CA GLU A 85 -1.36 -0.14 -13.23
C GLU A 85 -0.75 0.81 -14.28
N GLU A 86 0.00 0.26 -15.24
CA GLU A 86 0.77 0.99 -16.25
C GLU A 86 1.64 2.09 -15.62
N ALA A 87 2.38 1.73 -14.56
CA ALA A 87 3.14 2.68 -13.77
C ALA A 87 4.42 2.07 -13.18
N TRP A 88 5.38 2.93 -12.86
CA TRP A 88 6.62 2.52 -12.20
C TRP A 88 6.41 2.37 -10.70
N ARG A 89 6.54 1.17 -10.17
CA ARG A 89 6.50 0.92 -8.72
C ARG A 89 7.88 1.09 -8.10
N MET A 90 7.98 2.02 -7.16
CA MET A 90 9.16 2.26 -6.35
C MET A 90 9.13 1.40 -5.08
N LYS A 91 10.21 0.65 -4.86
CA LYS A 91 10.40 -0.18 -3.66
C LYS A 91 11.62 0.31 -2.89
N HIS A 92 11.36 0.93 -1.74
CA HIS A 92 12.39 1.31 -0.79
C HIS A 92 11.77 1.57 0.59
N PRO A 93 12.28 0.95 1.67
CA PRO A 93 11.63 1.00 2.98
C PRO A 93 11.47 2.42 3.54
N GLU A 94 12.44 3.30 3.32
CA GLU A 94 12.33 4.68 3.81
C GLU A 94 11.33 5.51 2.99
N VAL A 95 11.23 5.23 1.69
CA VAL A 95 10.34 5.96 0.78
C VAL A 95 8.90 5.56 1.05
N GLU A 96 8.64 4.26 1.21
CA GLU A 96 7.34 3.72 1.61
C GLU A 96 6.90 4.22 2.99
N ARG A 97 7.83 4.27 3.96
CA ARG A 97 7.55 4.83 5.29
C ARG A 97 7.15 6.30 5.21
N VAL A 98 7.88 7.10 4.43
CA VAL A 98 7.56 8.52 4.25
C VAL A 98 6.23 8.67 3.51
N ALA A 99 5.96 7.90 2.47
CA ALA A 99 4.69 7.93 1.76
C ALA A 99 3.49 7.67 2.68
N LYS A 100 3.59 6.69 3.59
CA LYS A 100 2.54 6.38 4.58
C LYS A 100 2.30 7.49 5.60
N LEU A 101 3.35 8.22 5.99
CA LEU A 101 3.27 9.30 6.97
C LEU A 101 2.95 10.65 6.34
N THR A 102 3.03 10.74 5.01
CA THR A 102 2.81 11.99 4.29
C THR A 102 1.32 12.23 4.15
N ASN A 103 0.87 13.41 4.56
CA ASN A 103 -0.47 13.87 4.22
C ASN A 103 -0.43 14.46 2.80
N TRP A 104 -0.95 13.70 1.85
CA TRP A 104 -0.98 14.04 0.42
C TRP A 104 -2.00 15.13 0.05
N ALA A 105 -2.85 15.57 0.98
CA ALA A 105 -3.77 16.67 0.74
C ALA A 105 -3.07 18.04 0.66
N PHE A 106 -1.81 18.12 1.09
CA PHE A 106 -1.01 19.35 0.98
C PHE A 106 -0.34 19.45 -0.39
N GLU A 107 -0.39 20.63 -0.98
CA GLU A 107 0.25 20.95 -2.26
C GLU A 107 1.76 20.70 -2.25
N GLU A 108 2.43 21.03 -1.13
CA GLU A 108 3.86 20.83 -0.91
C GLU A 108 4.27 19.36 -0.67
N ALA A 109 3.31 18.44 -0.52
CA ALA A 109 3.60 17.04 -0.20
C ALA A 109 4.50 16.39 -1.28
N GLY A 110 4.26 16.71 -2.54
CA GLY A 110 5.07 16.25 -3.67
C GLY A 110 6.53 16.72 -3.58
N GLU A 111 6.75 18.01 -3.28
CA GLU A 111 8.11 18.55 -3.14
C GLU A 111 8.87 17.88 -1.98
N ARG A 112 8.22 17.72 -0.82
CA ARG A 112 8.83 17.07 0.35
C ARG A 112 9.18 15.61 0.05
N PHE A 113 8.32 14.92 -0.68
CA PHE A 113 8.54 13.54 -1.08
C PHE A 113 9.72 13.42 -2.07
N ASN A 114 9.83 14.34 -3.03
CA ASN A 114 10.95 14.39 -3.98
C ASN A 114 12.31 14.57 -3.28
N ARG A 115 12.37 15.37 -2.19
CA ARG A 115 13.60 15.52 -1.38
C ARG A 115 14.03 14.20 -0.75
N VAL A 116 13.08 13.40 -0.23
CA VAL A 116 13.37 12.07 0.32
C VAL A 116 13.83 11.11 -0.77
N CYS A 117 13.21 11.15 -1.94
CA CYS A 117 13.64 10.36 -3.10
C CYS A 117 15.07 10.70 -3.53
N LYS A 118 15.48 11.98 -3.43
CA LYS A 118 16.85 12.41 -3.70
C LYS A 118 17.84 11.95 -2.62
N ALA A 119 17.44 12.04 -1.34
CA ALA A 119 18.29 11.60 -0.22
C ALA A 119 18.56 10.08 -0.26
N THR A 120 17.58 9.30 -0.69
CA THR A 120 17.65 7.83 -0.80
C THR A 120 18.33 7.35 -2.09
N GLY A 121 18.61 8.25 -3.06
CA GLY A 121 19.17 7.88 -4.37
C GLY A 121 18.14 7.33 -5.36
N MET A 122 16.85 7.33 -4.99
CA MET A 122 15.79 6.83 -5.87
C MET A 122 15.66 7.69 -7.15
N THR A 123 15.86 9.00 -7.05
CA THR A 123 15.87 9.89 -8.23
C THR A 123 16.91 9.48 -9.26
N GLU A 124 18.09 9.04 -8.83
CA GLU A 124 19.16 8.56 -9.71
C GLU A 124 18.76 7.24 -10.37
N THR A 125 18.11 6.33 -9.64
CA THR A 125 17.60 5.08 -10.23
C THR A 125 16.48 5.29 -11.22
N LEU A 126 15.58 6.25 -10.99
CA LEU A 126 14.52 6.58 -11.94
C LEU A 126 15.10 7.19 -13.22
N ALA A 127 16.09 8.09 -13.08
CA ALA A 127 16.82 8.67 -14.20
C ALA A 127 17.58 7.60 -15.02
N ASN A 128 18.25 6.66 -14.34
CA ASN A 128 18.95 5.54 -15.00
C ASN A 128 18.00 4.62 -15.77
N LYS A 129 16.71 4.58 -15.40
CA LYS A 129 15.66 3.83 -16.09
C LYS A 129 14.98 4.60 -17.23
N ASN A 130 15.47 5.79 -17.57
CA ASN A 130 14.90 6.66 -18.62
C ASN A 130 13.43 7.05 -18.37
N ILE A 131 13.03 7.16 -17.10
CA ILE A 131 11.69 7.62 -16.72
C ILE A 131 11.61 9.12 -17.00
N LYS A 132 10.57 9.54 -17.71
CA LYS A 132 10.39 10.91 -18.17
C LYS A 132 9.60 11.73 -17.16
N ASP A 133 9.78 13.03 -17.23
CA ASP A 133 8.93 14.00 -16.55
C ASP A 133 7.47 13.80 -16.98
N GLY A 134 6.57 13.64 -16.00
CA GLY A 134 5.16 13.31 -16.19
C GLY A 134 4.81 11.82 -16.15
N ASP A 135 5.78 10.89 -16.11
CA ASP A 135 5.48 9.46 -16.05
C ASP A 135 4.81 9.08 -14.71
N PRO A 136 3.84 8.16 -14.72
CA PRO A 136 3.17 7.71 -13.50
C PRO A 136 4.08 6.81 -12.68
N VAL A 137 4.18 7.12 -11.40
CA VAL A 137 4.95 6.39 -10.41
C VAL A 137 4.05 6.05 -9.24
N ILE A 138 4.21 4.83 -8.73
CA ILE A 138 3.48 4.30 -7.58
C ILE A 138 4.46 4.01 -6.46
N VAL A 139 4.12 4.49 -5.27
CA VAL A 139 4.81 4.13 -4.01
C VAL A 139 3.75 3.61 -3.06
N ASP A 140 3.91 2.35 -2.63
CA ASP A 140 2.93 1.66 -1.77
C ASP A 140 1.52 1.75 -2.41
N ASN A 141 0.61 2.55 -1.83
CA ASN A 141 -0.75 2.78 -2.34
C ASN A 141 -0.99 4.16 -2.98
N HIS A 142 0.07 4.95 -3.20
CA HIS A 142 -0.03 6.31 -3.72
C HIS A 142 0.53 6.39 -5.13
N ARG A 143 -0.28 6.93 -6.06
CA ARG A 143 0.10 7.21 -7.44
C ARG A 143 0.37 8.71 -7.60
N PHE A 144 1.50 9.06 -8.22
CA PHE A 144 1.89 10.44 -8.50
C PHE A 144 2.61 10.50 -9.85
N ASN A 145 2.72 11.71 -10.39
CA ASN A 145 3.46 11.97 -11.63
C ASN A 145 4.88 12.39 -11.26
N TYR A 146 5.87 11.74 -11.88
CA TYR A 146 7.28 12.02 -11.64
C TYR A 146 7.65 13.39 -12.21
N HIS A 147 8.09 14.31 -11.35
CA HIS A 147 8.56 15.63 -11.77
C HIS A 147 9.96 15.92 -11.19
N PRO A 148 11.04 15.61 -11.93
CA PRO A 148 12.41 15.82 -11.43
C PRO A 148 12.76 17.30 -11.23
N GLY A 149 12.07 18.21 -11.91
CA GLY A 149 12.26 19.66 -11.83
C GLY A 149 11.56 20.36 -10.65
N MET A 150 10.60 19.69 -9.99
CA MET A 150 9.84 20.21 -8.84
C MET A 150 10.63 20.10 -7.53
N VAL A 151 11.90 20.51 -7.57
CA VAL A 151 12.78 20.57 -6.40
C VAL A 151 13.33 21.99 -6.31
N GLY A 152 12.51 22.93 -5.84
CA GLY A 152 13.02 24.20 -5.31
C GLY A 152 12.43 25.51 -5.82
N SER A 153 11.22 25.56 -6.36
CA SER A 153 10.61 26.88 -6.68
C SER A 153 10.12 27.63 -5.44
N GLU A 154 9.57 26.96 -4.41
CA GLU A 154 8.88 27.68 -3.34
C GLU A 154 9.50 27.55 -1.94
N SER A 155 10.30 26.52 -1.69
CA SER A 155 10.69 26.18 -0.32
C SER A 155 12.11 26.64 0.05
N ARG A 156 12.42 27.93 -0.18
CA ARG A 156 13.52 28.66 0.52
C ARG A 156 13.18 28.94 2.00
N LEU A 157 11.92 28.80 2.39
CA LEU A 157 11.45 29.04 3.77
C LEU A 157 11.53 27.80 4.69
N LEU A 158 11.86 26.62 4.15
CA LEU A 158 12.14 25.39 4.92
C LEU A 158 13.64 25.07 4.92
N ILE A 159 14.48 26.12 5.01
CA ILE A 159 15.90 26.03 5.35
C ILE A 159 16.09 26.01 6.88
N TYR A 160 15.02 26.02 7.68
CA TYR A 160 15.13 25.63 9.09
C TYR A 160 15.28 24.09 9.19
N GLU A 161 16.53 23.68 9.43
CA GLU A 161 16.89 22.57 10.31
C GLU A 161 16.44 21.15 9.89
N MET A 162 16.95 20.68 8.76
CA MET A 162 17.58 19.36 8.78
C MET A 162 19.05 19.58 8.50
N ASP A 163 19.79 20.04 9.50
CA ASP A 163 21.25 19.95 9.52
C ASP A 163 21.60 18.45 9.40
N LEU A 164 21.83 18.06 8.16
CA LEU A 164 22.48 16.83 7.74
C LEU A 164 24.00 17.07 7.80
N ASP A 165 24.47 17.63 8.91
CA ASP A 165 25.90 17.69 9.19
C ASP A 165 26.29 16.35 9.79
N PHE A 166 27.09 15.64 9.01
CA PHE A 166 27.69 14.36 9.34
C PHE A 166 28.88 14.59 10.26
N GLU A 167 28.78 14.15 11.51
CA GLU A 167 29.91 13.75 12.36
C GLU A 167 29.79 12.25 12.72
#